data_AF-A0A2D0N7I3-F1
#
_entry.id   AF-A0A2D0N7I3-F1
#
_cell.length_a   1.000
_cell.length_b   1.000
_cell.length_c   1.000
_cell.angle_alpha   90.00
_cell.angle_beta   90.00
_cell.angle_gamma   90.00
#
_symmetry.space_group_name_H-M   'P 1'
#
loop_
_entity.id
_entity.type
_entity.pdbx_description
1 polymer ?
#
loop_
_entity_poly.entity_id
_entity_poly.type
_entity_poly.pdbx_seq_one_letter_code
_entity_poly.pdbx_strand_id
1 'polypeptide(L)'
;MKNTIKTLSFVAIFLLGFSQQTTLQAQGCKSATSVVSDIFNNYGKILATLGCTLANQAGCLDNAQKYAQMTSDMVAYWNKRSKTTSWATIGPRRLDFNQDHIGKIVSTGGRMFISPIPSNKNELTVSIDELDGKGKTSVVICKVDKNNNYFPLATKWFNDTSERKKKHDEKRNFTIKGVKGYLISIHFDGKSVGNTFQYKLKVK
;
A
#
# COMPACT_ATOMS: atom_id res chain seq x y z
N MET A 1 63.22 -20.65 48.52
CA MET A 1 61.95 -19.93 48.64
C MET A 1 61.77 -19.06 47.40
N LYS A 2 60.89 -19.46 46.46
CA LYS A 2 60.56 -18.66 45.27
C LYS A 2 59.03 -18.50 45.24
N ASN A 3 58.58 -17.27 45.46
CA ASN A 3 57.16 -16.90 45.49
C ASN A 3 56.64 -16.75 44.06
N THR A 4 55.52 -17.41 43.76
CA THR A 4 54.85 -17.35 42.46
C THR A 4 53.69 -16.36 42.55
N ILE A 5 53.80 -15.24 41.83
CA ILE A 5 52.74 -14.23 41.69
C ILE A 5 51.77 -14.72 40.60
N LYS A 6 50.50 -14.88 40.94
CA LYS A 6 49.41 -15.15 39.99
C LYS A 6 48.66 -13.86 39.70
N THR A 7 48.79 -13.36 38.47
CA THR A 7 48.01 -12.25 37.92
C THR A 7 46.67 -12.78 37.40
N LEU A 8 45.55 -12.33 37.98
CA LEU A 8 44.20 -12.54 37.44
C LEU A 8 43.86 -11.37 36.51
N SER A 9 43.75 -11.63 35.20
CA SER A 9 43.16 -10.70 34.24
C SER A 9 41.65 -10.91 34.17
N PHE A 10 40.88 -9.91 34.59
CA PHE A 10 39.44 -9.80 34.35
C PHE A 10 39.20 -9.28 32.93
N VAL A 11 38.63 -10.10 32.04
CA VAL A 11 38.12 -9.68 30.74
C VAL A 11 36.64 -9.34 30.90
N ALA A 12 36.32 -8.05 30.89
CA ALA A 12 34.94 -7.56 30.87
C ALA A 12 34.40 -7.61 29.42
N ILE A 13 33.50 -8.56 29.16
CA ILE A 13 32.79 -8.67 27.88
C ILE A 13 31.60 -7.70 27.92
N PHE A 14 31.75 -6.56 27.24
CA PHE A 14 30.67 -5.60 27.01
C PHE A 14 29.75 -6.14 25.89
N LEU A 15 28.65 -6.78 26.26
CA LEU A 15 27.59 -7.18 25.34
C LEU A 15 26.85 -5.94 24.83
N LEU A 16 27.26 -5.43 23.67
CA LEU A 16 26.49 -4.46 22.90
C LEU A 16 25.22 -5.14 22.36
N GLY A 17 24.14 -5.02 23.12
CA GLY A 17 22.79 -5.35 22.67
C GLY A 17 22.35 -4.41 21.56
N PHE A 18 22.70 -4.75 20.32
CA PHE A 18 22.05 -4.17 19.14
C PHE A 18 20.60 -4.64 19.12
N SER A 19 19.70 -3.78 19.59
CA SER A 19 18.27 -3.94 19.43
C SER A 19 17.93 -3.97 17.94
N GLN A 20 17.76 -5.17 17.39
CA GLN A 20 17.23 -5.38 16.03
C GLN A 20 15.74 -5.00 16.01
N GLN A 21 15.44 -3.72 15.85
CA GLN A 21 14.11 -3.25 15.46
C GLN A 21 13.97 -3.36 13.94
N THR A 22 13.90 -4.58 13.41
CA THR A 22 13.75 -4.79 11.96
C THR A 22 12.35 -5.29 11.59
N THR A 23 11.61 -4.42 10.89
CA THR A 23 10.80 -4.73 9.69
C THR A 23 9.37 -5.28 9.77
N LEU A 24 8.59 -5.01 10.81
CA LEU A 24 7.14 -5.33 10.79
C LEU A 24 6.29 -4.44 9.83
N GLN A 25 6.84 -3.33 9.31
CA GLN A 25 6.11 -2.46 8.37
C GLN A 25 6.19 -2.88 6.89
N ALA A 26 7.14 -3.72 6.48
CA ALA A 26 7.35 -4.03 5.05
C ALA A 26 6.43 -5.15 4.53
N GLN A 27 5.97 -6.06 5.39
CA GLN A 27 5.13 -7.20 4.98
C GLN A 27 3.73 -6.78 4.52
N GLY A 28 3.17 -5.70 5.09
CA GLY A 28 1.84 -5.21 4.69
C GLY A 28 1.80 -4.60 3.28
N CYS A 29 2.94 -4.20 2.73
CA CYS A 29 3.04 -3.63 1.39
C CYS A 29 3.30 -4.68 0.30
N LYS A 30 4.07 -5.74 0.60
CA LYS A 30 4.52 -6.71 -0.41
C LYS A 30 3.42 -7.72 -0.78
N SER A 31 2.40 -7.27 -1.50
CA SER A 31 1.50 -8.18 -2.20
C SER A 31 1.23 -7.72 -3.62
N ALA A 32 1.15 -8.71 -4.51
CA ALA A 32 0.82 -8.57 -5.94
C ALA A 32 1.90 -7.95 -6.85
N THR A 33 3.16 -8.39 -6.71
CA THR A 33 4.27 -7.97 -7.60
C THR A 33 4.02 -8.25 -9.08
N SER A 34 3.41 -9.39 -9.43
CA SER A 34 3.03 -9.70 -10.81
C SER A 34 2.01 -8.71 -11.37
N VAL A 35 1.08 -8.25 -10.53
CA VAL A 35 0.05 -7.26 -10.89
C VAL A 35 0.67 -5.91 -11.17
N VAL A 36 1.54 -5.45 -10.28
CA VAL A 36 2.27 -4.18 -10.44
C VAL A 36 3.12 -4.21 -11.71
N SER A 37 3.83 -5.32 -11.95
CA SER A 37 4.63 -5.50 -13.18
C SER A 37 3.75 -5.44 -14.44
N ASP A 38 2.63 -6.18 -14.45
CA ASP A 38 1.65 -6.17 -15.54
C ASP A 38 1.13 -4.76 -15.84
N ILE A 39 0.77 -4.00 -14.78
CA ILE A 39 0.30 -2.61 -14.88
C ILE A 39 1.38 -1.70 -15.47
N PHE A 40 2.61 -1.72 -14.94
CA PHE A 40 3.69 -0.85 -15.45
C PHE A 40 4.09 -1.20 -16.89
N ASN A 41 4.11 -2.48 -17.24
CA ASN A 41 4.38 -2.93 -18.61
C ASN A 41 3.31 -2.40 -19.58
N ASN A 42 2.04 -2.47 -19.20
CA ASN A 42 0.97 -1.96 -20.06
C ASN A 42 0.93 -0.42 -20.10
N TYR A 43 1.19 0.24 -18.98
CA TYR A 43 1.34 1.69 -18.89
C TYR A 43 2.44 2.21 -19.83
N GLY A 44 3.60 1.55 -19.88
CA GLY A 44 4.67 1.90 -20.81
C GLY A 44 4.27 1.76 -22.28
N LYS A 45 3.47 0.73 -22.62
CA LYS A 45 2.94 0.54 -23.99
C LYS A 45 1.97 1.64 -24.39
N ILE A 46 1.02 1.98 -23.51
CA ILE A 46 0.04 3.06 -23.77
C ILE A 46 0.74 4.42 -23.83
N LEU A 47 1.75 4.66 -22.99
CA LEU A 47 2.56 5.88 -23.08
C LEU A 47 3.15 6.03 -24.49
N ALA A 48 3.75 4.96 -25.01
CA ALA A 48 4.35 4.96 -26.34
C ALA A 48 3.32 5.26 -27.44
N THR A 49 2.10 4.69 -27.37
CA THR A 49 1.04 4.98 -28.34
C THR A 49 0.54 6.42 -28.29
N LEU A 50 0.67 7.09 -27.14
CA LEU A 50 0.35 8.51 -26.98
C LEU A 50 1.52 9.45 -27.37
N GLY A 51 2.62 8.90 -27.90
CA GLY A 51 3.83 9.65 -28.21
C GLY A 51 4.60 10.12 -26.97
N CYS A 52 4.38 9.45 -25.83
CA CYS A 52 5.08 9.70 -24.57
C CYS A 52 6.14 8.62 -24.30
N THR A 53 7.09 8.95 -23.42
CA THR A 53 8.08 8.03 -22.88
C THR A 53 8.05 8.10 -21.35
N LEU A 54 8.63 7.11 -20.67
CA LEU A 54 8.79 7.19 -19.21
C LEU A 54 9.63 8.40 -18.75
N ALA A 55 10.54 8.88 -19.59
CA ALA A 55 11.40 10.03 -19.29
C ALA A 55 10.63 11.36 -19.36
N ASN A 56 9.71 11.52 -20.31
CA ASN A 56 8.94 12.75 -20.50
C ASN A 56 7.48 12.64 -20.02
N GLN A 57 7.09 11.53 -19.39
CA GLN A 57 5.70 11.24 -19.03
C GLN A 57 5.02 12.36 -18.23
N ALA A 58 5.77 13.04 -17.34
CA ALA A 58 5.20 14.09 -16.51
C ALA A 58 4.67 15.25 -17.38
N GLY A 59 5.51 15.78 -18.27
CA GLY A 59 5.09 16.83 -19.21
C GLY A 59 4.14 16.32 -20.29
N CYS A 60 4.32 15.08 -20.77
CA CYS A 60 3.48 14.51 -21.82
C CYS A 60 2.02 14.32 -21.36
N LEU A 61 1.83 13.95 -20.09
CA LEU A 61 0.52 13.75 -19.48
C LEU A 61 -0.04 15.00 -18.79
N ASP A 62 0.62 16.15 -18.87
CA ASP A 62 0.01 17.44 -18.49
C ASP A 62 -1.10 17.84 -19.48
N ASN A 63 -1.10 17.28 -20.70
CA ASN A 63 -2.22 17.36 -21.61
C ASN A 63 -3.41 16.53 -21.09
N ALA A 64 -4.52 17.21 -20.78
CA ALA A 64 -5.71 16.59 -20.19
C ALA A 64 -6.32 15.48 -21.06
N GLN A 65 -6.32 15.62 -22.39
CA GLN A 65 -6.85 14.61 -23.30
C GLN A 65 -5.99 13.35 -23.28
N LYS A 66 -4.66 13.48 -23.32
CA LYS A 66 -3.74 12.34 -23.21
C LYS A 66 -3.85 11.66 -21.85
N TYR A 67 -3.98 12.43 -20.77
CA TYR A 67 -4.17 11.87 -19.44
C TYR A 67 -5.51 11.12 -19.29
N ALA A 68 -6.59 11.68 -19.83
CA ALA A 68 -7.89 11.02 -19.87
C ALA A 68 -7.85 9.73 -20.69
N GLN A 69 -7.21 9.76 -21.86
CA GLN A 69 -7.01 8.59 -22.72
C GLN A 69 -6.18 7.51 -22.01
N MET A 70 -5.04 7.88 -21.41
CA MET A 70 -4.21 6.98 -20.60
C MET A 70 -5.02 6.31 -19.48
N THR A 71 -5.80 7.11 -18.75
CA THR A 71 -6.64 6.61 -17.65
C THR A 71 -7.68 5.62 -18.17
N SER A 72 -8.36 5.96 -19.27
CA SER A 72 -9.36 5.12 -19.92
C SER A 72 -8.77 3.78 -20.39
N ASP A 73 -7.63 3.82 -21.08
CA ASP A 73 -6.98 2.63 -21.63
C ASP A 73 -6.44 1.70 -20.53
N MET A 74 -5.91 2.26 -19.44
CA MET A 74 -5.47 1.49 -18.28
C MET A 74 -6.64 0.88 -17.49
N VAL A 75 -7.77 1.59 -17.42
CA VAL A 75 -9.03 1.04 -16.89
C VAL A 75 -9.56 -0.10 -17.77
N ALA A 76 -9.52 0.05 -19.10
CA ALA A 76 -9.92 -0.98 -20.05
C ALA A 76 -9.01 -2.21 -19.94
N TYR A 77 -7.70 -2.01 -19.82
CA TYR A 77 -6.73 -3.07 -19.56
C TYR A 77 -7.05 -3.83 -18.27
N TRP A 78 -7.28 -3.11 -17.16
CA TRP A 78 -7.66 -3.73 -15.89
C TRP A 78 -8.93 -4.57 -16.03
N ASN A 79 -9.97 -4.03 -16.66
CA ASN A 79 -11.25 -4.71 -16.86
C ASN A 79 -11.12 -5.95 -17.76
N LYS A 80 -10.25 -5.90 -18.78
CA LYS A 80 -9.93 -7.07 -19.60
C LYS A 80 -9.21 -8.13 -18.77
N ARG A 81 -8.27 -7.71 -17.91
CA ARG A 81 -7.46 -8.62 -17.09
C ARG A 81 -8.28 -9.29 -15.99
N SER A 82 -9.21 -8.58 -15.36
CA SER A 82 -10.13 -9.12 -14.35
C SER A 82 -11.09 -10.18 -14.87
N LYS A 83 -11.35 -10.21 -16.18
CA LYS A 83 -12.15 -11.24 -16.84
C LYS A 83 -11.35 -12.44 -17.33
N THR A 84 -10.06 -12.23 -17.61
CA THR A 84 -9.21 -13.23 -18.29
C THR A 84 -8.17 -13.88 -17.39
N THR A 85 -7.96 -13.36 -16.17
CA THR A 85 -7.02 -13.93 -15.20
C THR A 85 -7.53 -13.96 -13.79
N SER A 86 -7.18 -15.03 -13.09
CA SER A 86 -7.55 -15.27 -11.69
C SER A 86 -7.07 -14.19 -10.72
N TRP A 87 -5.91 -13.55 -10.98
CA TRP A 87 -5.35 -12.59 -10.03
C TRP A 87 -6.17 -11.30 -9.94
N ALA A 88 -6.79 -10.83 -11.02
CA ALA A 88 -7.61 -9.62 -10.99
C ALA A 88 -9.07 -9.93 -10.56
N THR A 89 -9.48 -11.20 -10.61
CA THR A 89 -10.79 -11.66 -10.11
C THR A 89 -10.78 -11.86 -8.59
N ILE A 90 -9.73 -12.48 -8.04
CA ILE A 90 -9.61 -12.80 -6.60
C ILE A 90 -8.67 -11.85 -5.86
N GLY A 91 -7.63 -11.34 -6.52
CA GLY A 91 -6.57 -10.54 -5.93
C GLY A 91 -6.91 -9.05 -5.81
N PRO A 92 -5.94 -8.14 -6.00
CA PRO A 92 -6.13 -6.71 -5.80
C PRO A 92 -7.33 -6.15 -6.55
N ARG A 93 -8.03 -5.21 -5.91
CA ARG A 93 -9.08 -4.39 -6.50
C ARG A 93 -8.47 -3.14 -7.13
N ARG A 94 -9.14 -2.60 -8.16
CA ARG A 94 -8.72 -1.34 -8.77
C ARG A 94 -8.99 -0.19 -7.80
N LEU A 95 -8.02 0.71 -7.64
CA LEU A 95 -8.17 1.95 -6.89
C LEU A 95 -8.45 3.11 -7.85
N ASP A 96 -9.72 3.42 -8.04
CA ASP A 96 -10.14 4.59 -8.82
C ASP A 96 -10.02 5.87 -7.98
N PHE A 97 -9.23 6.82 -8.45
CA PHE A 97 -9.10 8.12 -7.79
C PHE A 97 -10.43 8.89 -7.84
N ASN A 98 -10.71 9.66 -6.79
CA ASN A 98 -11.92 10.44 -6.54
C ASN A 98 -13.23 9.63 -6.43
N GLN A 99 -13.16 8.30 -6.48
CA GLN A 99 -14.30 7.41 -6.29
C GLN A 99 -14.35 6.84 -4.88
N ASP A 100 -15.56 6.53 -4.42
CA ASP A 100 -15.78 5.88 -3.13
C ASP A 100 -15.70 4.36 -3.33
N HIS A 101 -14.81 3.72 -2.57
CA HIS A 101 -14.61 2.28 -2.55
C HIS A 101 -15.19 1.72 -1.26
N ILE A 102 -16.42 1.22 -1.33
CA ILE A 102 -17.09 0.60 -0.18
C ILE A 102 -16.75 -0.89 -0.13
N GLY A 103 -16.37 -1.38 1.04
CA GLY A 103 -16.02 -2.78 1.22
C GLY A 103 -16.21 -3.26 2.64
N LYS A 104 -16.02 -4.58 2.80
CA LYS A 104 -16.11 -5.27 4.08
C LYS A 104 -14.98 -6.28 4.19
N ILE A 105 -14.25 -6.22 5.30
CA ILE A 105 -13.29 -7.22 5.73
C ILE A 105 -14.03 -8.17 6.67
N VAL A 106 -13.89 -9.48 6.45
CA VAL A 106 -14.55 -10.51 7.25
C VAL A 106 -13.49 -11.34 7.93
N SER A 107 -13.62 -11.50 9.24
CA SER A 107 -12.70 -12.30 10.05
C SER A 107 -11.24 -11.84 9.85
N THR A 108 -10.34 -12.79 9.61
CA THR A 108 -8.92 -12.57 9.31
C THR A 108 -8.62 -12.31 7.83
N GLY A 109 -9.64 -12.01 7.03
CA GLY A 109 -9.48 -11.74 5.61
C GLY A 109 -8.71 -10.45 5.32
N GLY A 110 -8.23 -10.31 4.09
CA GLY A 110 -7.54 -9.12 3.61
C GLY A 110 -8.21 -8.54 2.36
N ARG A 111 -7.93 -7.26 2.08
CA ARG A 111 -8.31 -6.63 0.83
C ARG A 111 -7.30 -5.60 0.41
N MET A 112 -6.79 -5.77 -0.81
CA MET A 112 -5.83 -4.86 -1.42
C MET A 112 -6.49 -4.03 -2.52
N PHE A 113 -6.12 -2.77 -2.61
CA PHE A 113 -6.40 -1.86 -3.71
C PHE A 113 -5.09 -1.44 -4.35
N ILE A 114 -5.05 -1.33 -5.69
CA ILE A 114 -3.91 -0.80 -6.44
C ILE A 114 -4.43 0.16 -7.52
N SER A 115 -3.82 1.34 -7.64
CA SER A 115 -4.19 2.28 -8.70
C SER A 115 -3.89 1.72 -10.08
N PRO A 116 -4.78 1.91 -11.09
CA PRO A 116 -4.54 1.42 -12.43
C PRO A 116 -3.47 2.22 -13.17
N ILE A 117 -3.16 3.43 -12.69
CA ILE A 117 -2.15 4.34 -13.24
C ILE A 117 -1.27 4.91 -12.13
N PRO A 118 -0.03 5.33 -12.44
CA PRO A 118 0.78 6.11 -11.52
C PRO A 118 0.13 7.46 -11.20
N SER A 119 0.30 7.95 -9.98
CA SER A 119 -0.23 9.27 -9.61
C SER A 119 0.43 10.38 -10.43
N ASN A 120 -0.37 11.31 -10.95
CA ASN A 120 0.12 12.53 -11.57
C ASN A 120 0.38 13.66 -10.55
N LYS A 121 -0.13 13.52 -9.32
CA LYS A 121 0.07 14.46 -8.20
C LYS A 121 1.20 14.01 -7.28
N ASN A 122 1.92 14.98 -6.71
CA ASN A 122 2.95 14.70 -5.72
C ASN A 122 2.40 14.42 -4.32
N GLU A 123 1.18 14.86 -4.06
CA GLU A 123 0.46 14.66 -2.80
C GLU A 123 -0.95 14.14 -3.09
N LEU A 124 -1.40 13.18 -2.27
CA LEU A 124 -2.76 12.65 -2.31
C LEU A 124 -3.32 12.60 -0.88
N THR A 125 -4.64 12.73 -0.77
CA THR A 125 -5.35 12.52 0.49
C THR A 125 -6.10 11.19 0.43
N VAL A 126 -5.77 10.28 1.36
CA VAL A 126 -6.48 9.01 1.55
C VAL A 126 -7.43 9.15 2.73
N SER A 127 -8.72 8.99 2.48
CA SER A 127 -9.78 9.01 3.50
C SER A 127 -10.34 7.60 3.68
N ILE A 128 -10.46 7.17 4.93
CA ILE A 128 -11.04 5.88 5.31
C ILE A 128 -12.04 6.12 6.43
N ASP A 129 -13.31 5.85 6.14
CA ASP A 129 -14.40 5.92 7.10
C ASP A 129 -14.76 4.48 7.50
N GLU A 130 -14.77 4.20 8.81
CA GLU A 130 -15.46 3.03 9.36
C GLU A 130 -16.97 3.24 9.24
N LEU A 131 -17.65 2.29 8.58
CA LEU A 131 -19.10 2.34 8.38
C LEU A 131 -19.83 1.45 9.39
N ASP A 132 -19.31 0.25 9.62
CA ASP A 132 -19.91 -0.74 10.52
C ASP A 132 -18.89 -1.85 10.89
N GLY A 133 -19.21 -2.64 11.92
CA GLY A 133 -18.44 -3.79 12.36
C GLY A 133 -17.19 -3.42 13.14
N LYS A 134 -16.96 -4.11 14.28
CA LYS A 134 -15.85 -3.83 15.21
C LYS A 134 -14.66 -4.77 15.10
N GLY A 135 -14.46 -5.35 13.92
CA GLY A 135 -13.29 -6.16 13.60
C GLY A 135 -12.01 -5.32 13.65
N LYS A 136 -11.04 -5.75 14.45
CA LYS A 136 -9.69 -5.17 14.47
C LYS A 136 -9.08 -5.31 13.09
N THR A 137 -8.70 -4.18 12.48
CA THR A 137 -8.19 -4.15 11.10
C THR A 137 -6.99 -3.21 11.00
N SER A 138 -5.89 -3.67 10.41
CA SER A 138 -4.79 -2.80 10.00
C SER A 138 -4.99 -2.32 8.58
N VAL A 139 -4.58 -1.08 8.32
CA VAL A 139 -4.46 -0.50 6.99
C VAL A 139 -3.03 -0.06 6.77
N VAL A 140 -2.45 -0.48 5.64
CA VAL A 140 -1.13 -0.06 5.18
C VAL A 140 -1.26 0.62 3.82
N ILE A 141 -0.72 1.83 3.71
CA ILE A 141 -0.68 2.61 2.46
C ILE A 141 0.75 2.64 1.97
N CYS A 142 0.98 2.30 0.71
CA CYS A 142 2.29 2.21 0.10
C CYS A 142 2.29 2.91 -1.26
N LYS A 143 3.45 3.42 -1.67
CA LYS A 143 3.73 3.72 -3.08
C LYS A 143 4.59 2.62 -3.68
N VAL A 144 4.40 2.35 -4.96
CA VAL A 144 5.11 1.28 -5.68
C VAL A 144 5.72 1.84 -6.96
N ASP A 145 7.01 1.58 -7.17
CA ASP A 145 7.71 1.98 -8.38
C ASP A 145 7.63 0.91 -9.49
N LYS A 146 8.12 1.26 -10.68
CA LYS A 146 8.18 0.38 -11.85
C LYS A 146 9.04 -0.88 -11.66
N ASN A 147 9.91 -0.89 -10.65
CA ASN A 147 10.81 -2.00 -10.34
C ASN A 147 10.23 -2.91 -9.24
N ASN A 148 8.94 -2.73 -8.89
CA ASN A 148 8.27 -3.43 -7.79
C ASN A 148 8.86 -3.14 -6.40
N ASN A 149 9.51 -2.00 -6.21
CA ASN A 149 9.88 -1.55 -4.88
C ASN A 149 8.67 -0.90 -4.21
N TYR A 150 8.31 -1.42 -3.04
CA TYR A 150 7.22 -0.88 -2.22
C TYR A 150 7.79 -0.03 -1.10
N PHE A 151 7.26 1.17 -0.95
CA PHE A 151 7.64 2.11 0.09
C PHE A 151 6.41 2.37 0.98
N PRO A 152 6.42 1.91 2.25
CA PRO A 152 5.36 2.24 3.20
C PRO A 152 5.26 3.75 3.41
N LEU A 153 4.05 4.28 3.38
CA LEU A 153 3.74 5.69 3.56
C LEU A 153 2.95 5.94 4.85
N ALA A 154 2.05 5.03 5.19
CA ALA A 154 1.29 5.09 6.42
C ALA A 154 0.88 3.69 6.88
N THR A 155 0.72 3.53 8.19
CA THR A 155 0.11 2.35 8.79
C THR A 155 -0.82 2.80 9.89
N LYS A 156 -2.01 2.19 9.96
CA LYS A 156 -2.97 2.51 11.01
C LYS A 156 -3.83 1.32 11.38
N TRP A 157 -4.34 1.35 12.60
CA TRP A 157 -5.21 0.32 13.13
C TRP A 157 -6.60 0.91 13.43
N PHE A 158 -7.64 0.13 13.15
CA PHE A 158 -9.00 0.35 13.60
C PHE A 158 -9.36 -0.73 14.61
N ASN A 159 -10.16 -0.37 15.62
CA ASN A 159 -10.70 -1.31 16.61
C ASN A 159 -9.64 -2.17 17.34
N ASP A 160 -8.42 -1.66 17.48
CA ASP A 160 -7.29 -2.30 18.15
C ASP A 160 -7.29 -2.15 19.68
N THR A 161 -8.10 -1.23 20.22
CA THR A 161 -8.32 -1.04 21.66
C THR A 161 -9.81 -0.99 21.99
N SER A 162 -10.15 -1.20 23.27
CA SER A 162 -11.53 -1.16 23.76
C SER A 162 -12.19 0.20 23.55
N GLU A 163 -11.45 1.29 23.70
CA GLU A 163 -11.94 2.66 23.50
C GLU A 163 -12.29 2.92 22.05
N ARG A 164 -11.46 2.42 21.11
CA ARG A 164 -11.73 2.57 19.68
C ARG A 164 -12.94 1.76 19.23
N LYS A 165 -13.13 0.56 19.77
CA LYS A 165 -14.32 -0.28 19.49
C LYS A 165 -15.64 0.38 19.88
N LYS A 166 -15.62 1.26 20.89
CA LYS A 166 -16.80 2.03 21.32
C LYS A 166 -17.14 3.20 20.40
N LYS A 167 -16.23 3.63 19.53
CA LYS A 167 -16.50 4.69 18.54
C LYS A 167 -17.25 4.07 17.37
N HIS A 168 -18.40 4.64 17.00
CA HIS A 168 -19.26 4.03 15.97
C HIS A 168 -18.91 4.44 14.54
N ASP A 169 -18.10 5.49 14.36
CA ASP A 169 -17.88 6.16 13.08
C ASP A 169 -16.44 6.69 12.91
N GLU A 170 -15.42 5.90 13.29
CA GLU A 170 -14.04 6.36 13.21
C GLU A 170 -13.64 6.71 11.76
N LYS A 171 -13.27 7.97 11.54
CA LYS A 171 -12.75 8.47 10.25
C LYS A 171 -11.27 8.76 10.36
N ARG A 172 -10.52 8.42 9.31
CA ARG A 172 -9.08 8.68 9.23
C ARG A 172 -8.71 9.27 7.88
N ASN A 173 -7.92 10.34 7.93
CA ASN A 173 -7.37 10.99 6.75
C ASN A 173 -5.84 10.90 6.81
N PHE A 174 -5.22 10.56 5.68
CA PHE A 174 -3.78 10.50 5.51
C PHE A 174 -3.39 11.38 4.34
N THR A 175 -2.50 12.33 4.57
CA THR A 175 -1.82 13.06 3.50
C THR A 175 -0.53 12.32 3.17
N ILE A 176 -0.46 11.75 1.97
CA ILE A 176 0.72 11.03 1.48
C ILE A 176 1.47 11.88 0.45
N LYS A 177 2.79 11.99 0.61
CA LYS A 177 3.66 12.87 -0.20
C LYS A 177 4.68 12.08 -1.00
N GLY A 178 5.24 12.70 -2.04
CA GLY A 178 6.28 12.09 -2.88
C GLY A 178 5.74 10.92 -3.70
N VAL A 179 4.48 10.98 -4.12
CA VAL A 179 3.78 9.88 -4.80
C VAL A 179 3.67 10.05 -6.32
N LYS A 180 4.10 11.20 -6.88
CA LYS A 180 4.07 11.42 -8.33
C LYS A 180 4.91 10.36 -9.05
N GLY A 181 4.32 9.71 -10.05
CA GLY A 181 4.95 8.64 -10.84
C GLY A 181 4.96 7.26 -10.18
N TYR A 182 4.32 7.09 -9.02
CA TYR A 182 4.18 5.79 -8.35
C TYR A 182 2.74 5.29 -8.42
N LEU A 183 2.55 3.97 -8.43
CA LEU A 183 1.25 3.38 -8.12
C LEU A 183 0.97 3.52 -6.62
N ILE A 184 -0.30 3.67 -6.26
CA ILE A 184 -0.74 3.65 -4.87
C ILE A 184 -1.31 2.26 -4.56
N SER A 185 -0.83 1.65 -3.48
CA SER A 185 -1.37 0.41 -2.94
C SER A 185 -1.91 0.64 -1.54
N ILE A 186 -3.11 0.13 -1.25
CA ILE A 186 -3.75 0.21 0.07
C ILE A 186 -4.20 -1.18 0.46
N HIS A 187 -3.70 -1.68 1.58
CA HIS A 187 -4.01 -3.01 2.08
C HIS A 187 -4.73 -2.94 3.41
N PHE A 188 -5.94 -3.51 3.46
CA PHE A 188 -6.68 -3.80 4.69
C PHE A 188 -6.43 -5.24 5.09
N ASP A 189 -6.17 -5.48 6.37
CA ASP A 189 -5.86 -6.80 6.90
C ASP A 189 -6.57 -6.99 8.25
N GLY A 190 -7.55 -7.89 8.26
CA GLY A 190 -8.38 -8.20 9.40
C GLY A 190 -7.64 -9.08 10.40
N LYS A 191 -7.78 -8.79 11.69
CA LYS A 191 -7.12 -9.50 12.81
C LYS A 191 -8.10 -9.96 13.88
N SER A 192 -9.39 -10.05 13.56
CA SER A 192 -10.41 -10.55 14.47
C SER A 192 -11.06 -11.78 13.87
N VAL A 193 -11.23 -12.84 14.66
CA VAL A 193 -12.00 -14.01 14.21
C VAL A 193 -13.49 -13.68 14.35
N GLY A 194 -14.28 -13.97 13.31
CA GLY A 194 -15.75 -13.86 13.33
C GLY A 194 -16.34 -12.45 13.26
N ASN A 195 -15.54 -11.40 13.48
CA ASN A 195 -15.99 -10.01 13.36
C ASN A 195 -15.75 -9.44 11.97
N THR A 196 -16.51 -8.43 11.60
CA THR A 196 -16.35 -7.70 10.32
C THR A 196 -15.90 -6.27 10.53
N PHE A 197 -15.32 -5.68 9.50
CA PHE A 197 -15.01 -4.25 9.41
C PHE A 197 -15.45 -3.73 8.05
N GLN A 198 -16.52 -2.94 8.02
CA GLN A 198 -17.06 -2.30 6.84
C GLN A 198 -16.53 -0.88 6.74
N TYR A 199 -16.12 -0.48 5.55
CA TYR A 199 -15.42 0.78 5.34
C TYR A 199 -15.80 1.43 4.03
N LYS A 200 -15.52 2.73 3.95
CA LYS A 200 -15.48 3.52 2.71
C LYS A 200 -14.09 4.13 2.55
N LEU A 201 -13.43 3.79 1.47
CA LEU A 201 -12.11 4.30 1.10
C LEU A 201 -12.25 5.33 -0.03
N LYS A 202 -11.53 6.43 0.03
CA LYS A 202 -11.43 7.42 -1.05
C LYS A 202 -10.01 7.97 -1.15
N VAL A 203 -9.53 8.19 -2.37
CA VAL A 203 -8.23 8.84 -2.62
C VAL A 203 -8.43 10.04 -3.53
N LYS A 204 -7.94 11.22 -3.15
CA LYS A 204 -8.08 12.50 -3.87
C LYS A 204 -6.74 13.12 -4.22
#